data_AF-A0A2J1DZ56-F1
#
_entry.id   AF-A0A2J1DZ56-F1
#
_cell.length_a   1.000
_cell.length_b   1.000
_cell.length_c   1.000
_cell.angle_alpha   90.00
_cell.angle_beta   90.00
_cell.angle_gamma   90.00
#
_symmetry.space_group_name_H-M   'P 1'
#
loop_
_entity.id
_entity.type
_entity.pdbx_description
1 polymer ?
#
loop_
_entity_poly.entity_id
_entity_poly.type
_entity_poly.pdbx_seq_one_letter_code
_entity_poly.pdbx_strand_id
1 'polypeptide(L)'
;KDGMVVPVQLLGDNPIEITLPNFIELEVMETSMSTGKETVTAQNKPAKLSNGMEIGVPTFMKAGDVIRVDTRTGAYVERVGNKK
;
A
#
# COMPACT_ATOMS: atom_id res chain seq x y z
N LYS A 1 -11.39 -9.34 2.20
CA LYS A 1 -10.56 -9.84 1.07
C LYS A 1 -9.75 -10.99 1.64
N ASP A 2 -10.31 -12.17 1.48
CA ASP A 2 -10.20 -13.29 2.41
C ASP A 2 -9.49 -14.39 1.63
N GLY A 3 -8.20 -14.57 1.90
CA GLY A 3 -7.38 -15.53 1.17
C GLY A 3 -5.95 -15.07 0.90
N MET A 4 -5.25 -14.52 1.89
CA MET A 4 -3.80 -14.32 1.78
C MET A 4 -3.11 -15.64 2.18
N VAL A 5 -2.60 -16.37 1.19
CA VAL A 5 -1.82 -17.59 1.40
C VAL A 5 -0.41 -17.18 1.76
N VAL A 6 -0.09 -17.20 3.06
CA VAL A 6 1.27 -16.94 3.57
C VAL A 6 2.00 -18.27 3.80
N PRO A 7 3.20 -18.47 3.25
CA PRO A 7 4.03 -19.60 3.63
C PRO A 7 4.45 -19.42 5.10
N VAL A 8 4.05 -20.37 5.94
CA VAL A 8 4.43 -20.43 7.35
C VAL A 8 5.59 -21.39 7.48
N GLN A 9 6.71 -20.90 8.02
CA GLN A 9 7.85 -21.73 8.38
C GLN A 9 7.63 -22.27 9.80
N LEU A 10 7.32 -23.57 9.89
CA LEU A 10 7.17 -24.30 11.15
C LEU A 10 8.52 -24.94 11.53
N LEU A 11 9.00 -24.73 12.75
CA LEU A 11 10.12 -25.47 13.31
C LEU A 11 9.59 -26.33 14.46
N GLY A 12 9.37 -27.61 14.20
CA GLY A 12 8.69 -28.51 15.15
C GLY A 12 7.22 -28.14 15.32
N ASP A 13 6.76 -28.00 16.57
CA ASP A 13 5.37 -27.67 16.92
C ASP A 13 5.11 -26.16 17.01
N ASN A 14 6.13 -25.33 16.80
CA ASN A 14 6.06 -23.89 16.98
C ASN A 14 6.19 -23.17 15.61
N PRO A 15 5.21 -22.33 15.23
CA PRO A 15 5.36 -21.45 14.08
C PRO A 15 6.39 -20.37 14.41
N ILE A 16 7.54 -20.41 13.74
CA ILE A 16 8.64 -19.47 14.00
C ILE A 16 8.53 -18.23 13.12
N GLU A 17 8.11 -18.40 11.87
CA GLU A 17 8.14 -17.30 10.91
C GLU A 17 6.91 -17.35 10.01
N ILE A 18 6.09 -16.31 10.10
CA ILE A 18 5.04 -16.04 9.12
C ILE A 18 5.69 -15.17 8.06
N THR A 19 6.04 -15.76 6.92
CA THR A 19 6.65 -15.01 5.82
C THR A 19 5.56 -14.22 5.11
N LEU A 20 5.25 -13.05 5.65
CA LEU A 20 4.43 -12.05 4.96
C LEU A 20 5.22 -11.58 3.73
N PRO A 21 4.58 -11.45 2.55
CA PRO A 21 5.25 -10.88 1.41
C PRO A 21 5.74 -9.47 1.78
N ASN A 22 7.01 -9.18 1.44
CA ASN A 22 7.63 -7.88 1.70
C ASN A 22 6.82 -6.71 1.11
N PHE A 23 5.99 -7.01 0.11
CA PHE A 23 5.13 -6.07 -0.57
C PHE A 23 3.70 -6.58 -0.64
N ILE A 24 2.75 -5.73 -0.27
CA ILE A 24 1.32 -6.01 -0.41
C ILE A 24 0.68 -4.99 -1.33
N GLU A 25 -0.37 -5.41 -2.01
CA GLU A 25 -1.16 -4.55 -2.88
C GLU A 25 -2.40 -4.10 -2.14
N LEU A 26 -2.51 -2.79 -1.92
CA LEU A 26 -3.60 -2.16 -1.21
C LEU A 26 -4.28 -1.12 -2.09
N GLU A 27 -5.60 -1.11 -2.03
CA GLU A 27 -6.40 -0.09 -2.70
C GLU A 27 -6.44 1.19 -1.86
N VAL A 28 -6.33 2.34 -2.52
CA VAL A 28 -6.52 3.65 -1.89
C VAL A 28 -8.01 3.85 -1.64
N MET A 29 -8.42 3.83 -0.37
CA MET A 29 -9.79 4.11 0.05
C MET A 29 -10.11 5.60 -0.07
N GLU A 30 -9.24 6.43 0.49
CA GLU A 30 -9.43 7.88 0.55
C GLU A 30 -8.09 8.54 0.32
N THR A 31 -8.06 9.63 -0.45
CA THR A 31 -6.85 10.44 -0.58
C THR A 31 -7.25 11.89 -0.65
N SER A 32 -6.46 12.75 -0.01
CA SER A 32 -6.69 14.18 -0.07
C SER A 32 -6.69 14.64 -1.53
N MET A 33 -7.83 15.13 -1.98
CA MET A 33 -8.01 15.63 -3.33
C MET A 33 -7.28 16.97 -3.42
N SER A 34 -6.39 17.12 -4.40
CA SER A 34 -5.70 18.38 -4.65
C SER A 34 -6.73 19.42 -5.10
N THR A 35 -7.24 20.21 -4.17
CA THR A 35 -8.13 21.35 -4.44
C THR A 35 -7.31 22.44 -5.12
N GLY A 36 -7.13 22.30 -6.43
CA GLY A 36 -7.15 23.37 -7.44
C GLY A 36 -6.26 24.61 -7.33
N LYS A 37 -5.45 24.83 -6.30
CA LYS A 37 -4.65 26.06 -6.21
C LYS A 37 -3.27 25.86 -5.60
N GLU A 38 -2.31 26.25 -6.43
CA GLU A 38 -0.98 26.74 -6.09
C GLU A 38 0.12 25.71 -5.80
N THR A 39 1.18 25.86 -6.61
CA THR A 39 2.55 25.35 -6.47
C THR A 39 2.79 23.85 -6.73
N VAL A 40 3.51 23.62 -7.83
CA VAL A 40 4.17 22.37 -8.22
C VAL A 40 5.32 22.08 -7.25
N THR A 41 5.02 21.91 -5.97
CA THR A 41 5.96 21.35 -5.02
C THR A 41 5.55 19.90 -4.91
N ALA A 42 6.41 18.99 -5.37
CA ALA A 42 6.19 17.54 -5.34
C ALA A 42 6.15 17.04 -3.89
N GLN A 43 5.10 17.39 -3.16
CA GLN A 43 4.83 16.92 -1.82
C GLN A 43 3.96 15.68 -1.94
N ASN A 44 4.46 14.57 -1.41
CA ASN A 44 3.65 13.36 -1.23
C ASN A 44 2.41 13.73 -0.43
N LYS A 45 1.24 13.33 -0.91
CA LYS A 45 -0.03 13.55 -0.23
C LYS A 45 -0.35 12.36 0.66
N PRO A 46 -0.99 12.58 1.82
CA PRO A 46 -1.51 11.46 2.59
C PRO A 46 -2.63 10.75 1.82
N ALA A 47 -2.56 9.43 1.79
CA ALA A 47 -3.61 8.56 1.28
C ALA A 47 -3.85 7.41 2.24
N LYS A 48 -5.13 7.17 2.50
CA LYS A 48 -5.64 6.11 3.34
C LYS A 48 -5.93 4.88 2.50
N LEU A 49 -5.41 3.75 2.94
CA LEU A 49 -5.49 2.47 2.25
C LEU A 49 -6.66 1.63 2.80
N SER A 50 -6.99 0.56 2.09
CA SER A 50 -8.05 -0.40 2.46
C SER A 50 -7.84 -1.08 3.82
N ASN A 51 -6.62 -1.11 4.34
CA ASN A 51 -6.31 -1.62 5.67
C ASN A 51 -6.40 -0.55 6.78
N GLY A 52 -6.73 0.70 6.43
CA GLY A 52 -6.78 1.83 7.36
C GLY A 52 -5.44 2.53 7.61
N MET A 53 -4.33 2.06 7.02
CA MET A 53 -3.04 2.76 7.11
C MET A 53 -3.05 4.01 6.21
N GLU A 54 -2.44 5.08 6.69
CA GLU A 54 -2.23 6.31 5.91
C GLU A 54 -0.76 6.40 5.51
N ILE A 55 -0.49 6.49 4.20
CA ILE A 55 0.86 6.58 3.66
C ILE A 55 0.99 7.79 2.71
N GLY A 56 2.22 8.29 2.56
CA GLY A 56 2.53 9.33 1.59
C GLY A 56 2.58 8.77 0.18
N VAL A 57 1.67 9.23 -0.69
CA VAL A 57 1.59 8.81 -2.09
C VAL A 57 1.81 9.99 -3.03
N PRO A 58 2.21 9.75 -4.29
CA PRO A 58 2.35 10.81 -5.27
C PRO A 58 1.03 11.56 -5.52
N THR A 59 1.12 12.83 -5.90
CA THR A 59 -0.05 13.71 -6.10
C THR A 59 -1.03 13.22 -7.17
N PHE A 60 -0.58 12.42 -8.14
CA PHE A 60 -1.40 11.87 -9.23
C PHE A 60 -2.30 10.68 -8.85
N MET A 61 -2.14 10.12 -7.65
CA MET A 61 -2.95 9.00 -7.15
C MET A 61 -4.41 9.39 -6.92
N LYS A 62 -5.35 8.47 -7.12
CA LYS A 62 -6.78 8.70 -6.82
C LYS A 62 -7.34 7.61 -5.91
N ALA A 63 -8.48 7.87 -5.28
CA ALA A 63 -9.24 6.84 -4.60
C ALA A 63 -9.66 5.75 -5.62
N GLY A 64 -9.51 4.48 -5.25
CA GLY A 64 -9.70 3.31 -6.11
C GLY A 64 -8.44 2.86 -6.86
N ASP A 65 -7.32 3.58 -6.78
CA ASP A 65 -6.05 3.09 -7.31
C ASP A 65 -5.46 1.99 -6.43
N VAL A 66 -4.93 0.94 -7.06
CA VAL A 66 -4.18 -0.12 -6.36
C VAL A 66 -2.70 0.22 -6.36
N ILE A 67 -2.12 0.22 -5.16
CA ILE A 67 -0.70 0.48 -4.95
C ILE A 67 -0.03 -0.62 -4.19
N ARG A 68 1.25 -0.79 -4.50
CA ARG A 68 2.14 -1.68 -3.80
C ARG A 68 2.80 -0.93 -2.66
N VAL A 69 2.68 -1.48 -1.46
CA VAL A 69 3.20 -0.92 -0.22
C VAL A 69 4.17 -1.92 0.37
N ASP A 70 5.32 -1.43 0.81
CA ASP A 70 6.31 -2.22 1.53
C ASP A 70 5.83 -2.42 2.97
N THR A 71 5.63 -3.67 3.39
CA THR A 71 5.09 -4.02 4.72
C THR A 71 6.11 -3.83 5.85
N ARG A 72 7.40 -3.66 5.52
CA ARG A 72 8.48 -3.48 6.50
C ARG A 72 8.65 -2.01 6.89
N THR A 73 8.47 -1.11 5.93
CA THR A 73 8.66 0.34 6.08
C THR A 73 7.36 1.12 6.05
N GLY A 74 6.27 0.54 5.55
CA GLY A 74 5.01 1.24 5.32
C GLY A 74 5.08 2.24 4.17
N ALA A 75 6.11 2.16 3.32
CA ALA A 75 6.32 3.10 2.24
C ALA A 75 5.59 2.68 0.96
N TYR A 76 5.13 3.67 0.20
CA TYR A 76 4.69 3.48 -1.17
C TYR A 76 5.88 3.00 -2.03
N VAL A 77 5.69 1.91 -2.78
CA VAL A 77 6.71 1.35 -3.67
C VAL A 77 6.39 1.69 -5.11
N GLU A 78 5.22 1.27 -5.59
CA GLU A 78 4.81 1.45 -6.98
C GLU A 78 3.29 1.43 -7.11
N ARG A 79 2.77 2.03 -8.19
CA ARG A 79 1.36 1.90 -8.57
C ARG A 79 1.21 0.63 -9.40
N VAL A 80 0.31 -0.24 -8.98
CA VAL A 80 -0.03 -1.45 -9.74
C VAL A 80 -0.92 -1.01 -10.91
N GLY A 81 -0.27 -0.52 -11.97
CA GLY A 81 -0.93 -0.31 -13.24
C GLY A 81 -1.18 -1.68 -13.86
N ASN A 82 -2.44 -2.09 -13.96
CA ASN A 82 -2.81 -3.32 -14.63
C ASN A 82 -2.38 -3.23 -16.11
N LYS A 83 -1.14 -3.66 -16.40
CA LYS A 83 -0.63 -3.79 -17.76
C LYS A 83 -1.30 -5.02 -18.34
N LYS A 84 -2.40 -4.75 -19.04
CA LYS A 84 -3.10 -5.71 -19.88
C LYS A 84 -2.23 -6.11 -21.07
#